data_AF-A0A1E1VX43-F1
#
_entry.id   AF-A0A1E1VX43-F1
#
_cell.length_a   1.000
_cell.length_b   1.000
_cell.length_c   1.000
_cell.angle_alpha   90.00
_cell.angle_beta   90.00
_cell.angle_gamma   90.00
#
_symmetry.space_group_name_H-M   'P 1'
#
loop_
_entity.id
_entity.type
_entity.pdbx_description
1 polymer ?
#
loop_
_entity_poly.entity_id
_entity_poly.type
_entity_poly.pdbx_seq_one_letter_code
_entity_poly.pdbx_strand_id
1 'polypeptide(L)'
;GWSACEGLLLLLRDMIGLLPDLTLAQAVSGAIQTEVLIVLGNHQCARVRAALVRAFAALCRRANAELSKKLRASHYYIHLANQISLYPGSWELATACAALLTKCDVPLEDQLDDDIWLDMTEEAMLRSPPLLALLPGSVHDVPLAHNITLLVCRIIDKASLKILNEVSVAEVVVRAIRGVGQMGDVDFEGRELLLQDLFELLARIAVKANSSQHSMQTVYELHHMLTYVEYSSAAAG
;
A
#
# COMPACT_ATOMS: atom_id res chain seq x y z
N GLY A 1 -13.98 -12.06 21.11
CA GLY A 1 -13.32 -10.73 21.14
C GLY A 1 -12.42 -10.57 19.92
N TRP A 2 -11.92 -9.37 19.63
CA TRP A 2 -11.12 -9.10 18.42
C TRP A 2 -9.81 -9.90 18.35
N SER A 3 -9.22 -10.27 19.49
CA SER A 3 -8.09 -11.20 19.58
C SER A 3 -8.39 -12.58 19.00
N ALA A 4 -9.63 -13.08 19.16
CA ALA A 4 -10.05 -14.34 18.57
C ALA A 4 -10.19 -14.22 17.05
N CYS A 5 -10.67 -13.08 16.54
CA CYS A 5 -10.77 -12.82 15.11
C CYS A 5 -9.38 -12.75 14.45
N GLU A 6 -8.47 -12.00 15.04
CA GLU A 6 -7.05 -11.96 14.64
C GLU A 6 -6.44 -13.36 14.64
N GLY A 7 -6.60 -14.13 15.73
CA GLY A 7 -6.06 -15.48 15.85
C GLY A 7 -6.59 -16.43 14.77
N LEU A 8 -7.87 -16.34 14.42
CA LEU A 8 -8.46 -17.14 13.34
C LEU A 8 -7.89 -16.76 11.96
N LEU A 9 -7.64 -15.48 11.71
CA LEU A 9 -7.02 -15.02 10.46
C LEU A 9 -5.55 -15.44 10.35
N LEU A 10 -4.81 -15.41 11.45
CA LEU A 10 -3.44 -15.93 11.50
C LEU A 10 -3.40 -17.44 11.32
N LEU A 11 -4.36 -18.17 11.91
CA LEU A 11 -4.52 -19.61 11.67
C LEU A 11 -4.82 -19.88 10.19
N LEU A 12 -5.72 -19.10 9.57
CA LEU A 12 -6.02 -19.22 8.14
C LEU A 12 -4.77 -18.97 7.28
N ARG A 13 -3.97 -17.94 7.58
CA ARG A 13 -2.68 -17.68 6.94
C ARG A 13 -1.78 -18.92 6.99
N ASP A 14 -1.63 -19.52 8.16
CA ASP A 14 -0.75 -20.68 8.36
C ASP A 14 -1.28 -21.91 7.62
N MET A 15 -2.59 -22.14 7.68
CA MET A 15 -3.24 -23.21 6.93
C MET A 15 -3.01 -23.04 5.42
N ILE A 16 -3.21 -21.84 4.85
CA ILE A 16 -2.94 -21.59 3.43
C ILE A 16 -1.49 -21.90 3.07
N GLY A 17 -0.54 -21.56 3.94
CA GLY A 17 0.88 -21.84 3.73
C GLY A 17 1.21 -23.34 3.72
N LEU A 18 0.51 -24.13 4.54
CA LEU A 18 0.81 -25.55 4.76
C LEU A 18 -0.03 -26.51 3.91
N LEU A 19 -1.19 -26.08 3.40
CA LEU A 19 -2.08 -26.95 2.63
C LEU A 19 -1.39 -27.50 1.36
N PRO A 20 -1.63 -28.78 0.99
CA PRO A 20 -1.23 -29.30 -0.32
C PRO A 20 -1.93 -28.53 -1.46
N ASP A 21 -1.29 -28.40 -2.62
CA ASP A 21 -1.80 -27.59 -3.75
C ASP A 21 -3.22 -27.97 -4.19
N LEU A 22 -3.52 -29.27 -4.27
CA LEU A 22 -4.85 -29.76 -4.64
C LEU A 22 -5.91 -29.32 -3.62
N THR A 23 -5.61 -29.44 -2.33
CA THR A 23 -6.51 -29.05 -1.24
C THR A 23 -6.68 -27.54 -1.18
N LEU A 24 -5.60 -26.78 -1.43
CA LEU A 24 -5.68 -25.32 -1.52
C LEU A 24 -6.58 -24.88 -2.69
N ALA A 25 -6.44 -25.50 -3.86
CA ALA A 25 -7.28 -25.20 -5.01
C ALA A 25 -8.78 -25.44 -4.71
N GLN A 26 -9.09 -26.54 -4.03
CA GLN A 26 -10.46 -26.85 -3.56
C GLN A 26 -10.94 -25.87 -2.47
N ALA A 27 -10.07 -25.47 -1.55
CA ALA A 27 -10.42 -24.51 -0.52
C ALA A 27 -10.75 -23.13 -1.14
N VAL A 28 -9.95 -22.65 -2.09
CA VAL A 28 -10.14 -21.36 -2.77
C VAL A 28 -11.38 -21.35 -3.68
N SER A 29 -11.82 -22.49 -4.18
CA SER A 29 -13.06 -22.58 -4.97
C SER A 29 -14.34 -22.61 -4.12
N GLY A 30 -14.23 -22.78 -2.79
CA GLY A 30 -15.39 -22.89 -1.90
C GLY A 30 -15.24 -22.17 -0.57
N ALA A 31 -14.40 -22.71 0.31
CA ALA A 31 -14.29 -22.29 1.71
C ALA A 31 -13.56 -20.94 1.92
N ILE A 32 -12.58 -20.63 1.07
CA ILE A 32 -11.79 -19.39 1.14
C ILE A 32 -12.25 -18.47 0.01
N GLN A 33 -13.23 -17.62 0.32
CA GLN A 33 -13.70 -16.60 -0.60
C GLN A 33 -12.87 -15.33 -0.42
N THR A 34 -12.07 -14.97 -1.43
CA THR A 34 -11.23 -13.76 -1.39
C THR A 34 -12.06 -12.52 -1.12
N GLU A 35 -13.25 -12.38 -1.72
CA GLU A 35 -14.16 -11.24 -1.50
C GLU A 35 -14.49 -11.04 -0.01
N VAL A 36 -14.87 -12.13 0.67
CA VAL A 36 -15.20 -12.11 2.10
C VAL A 36 -13.99 -11.72 2.93
N LEU A 37 -12.80 -12.23 2.57
CA LEU A 37 -11.55 -11.83 3.19
C LEU A 37 -11.33 -10.31 3.00
N ILE A 38 -11.45 -9.78 1.79
CA ILE A 38 -11.18 -8.35 1.53
C ILE A 38 -12.14 -7.43 2.30
N VAL A 39 -13.41 -7.81 2.47
CA VAL A 39 -14.40 -7.03 3.25
C VAL A 39 -13.98 -6.84 4.71
N LEU A 40 -13.30 -7.83 5.31
CA LEU A 40 -12.79 -7.73 6.68
C LEU A 40 -11.65 -6.69 6.81
N GLY A 41 -11.14 -6.13 5.70
CA GLY A 41 -10.24 -4.98 5.72
C GLY A 41 -10.88 -3.75 6.38
N ASN A 42 -12.20 -3.67 6.39
CA ASN A 42 -12.97 -2.60 7.04
C ASN A 42 -13.23 -2.88 8.52
N HIS A 43 -12.26 -3.46 9.20
CA HIS A 43 -12.35 -3.73 10.63
C HIS A 43 -11.61 -2.64 11.42
N GLN A 44 -12.22 -2.10 12.47
CA GLN A 44 -11.64 -1.01 13.28
C GLN A 44 -10.29 -1.34 13.95
N CYS A 45 -10.08 -2.61 14.31
CA CYS A 45 -8.84 -3.07 14.95
C CYS A 45 -7.72 -3.29 13.93
N ALA A 46 -6.62 -2.55 14.07
CA ALA A 46 -5.43 -2.65 13.23
C ALA A 46 -4.84 -4.07 13.15
N ARG A 47 -4.79 -4.79 14.27
CA ARG A 47 -4.28 -6.18 14.32
C ARG A 47 -5.10 -7.14 13.48
N VAL A 48 -6.42 -6.97 13.46
CA VAL A 48 -7.32 -7.77 12.60
C VAL A 48 -7.05 -7.45 11.12
N ARG A 49 -6.91 -6.16 10.76
CA ARG A 49 -6.54 -5.76 9.40
C ARG A 49 -5.16 -6.33 9.00
N ALA A 50 -4.17 -6.29 9.89
CA ALA A 50 -2.85 -6.84 9.61
C ALA A 50 -2.88 -8.37 9.40
N ALA A 51 -3.58 -9.10 10.27
CA ALA A 51 -3.74 -10.55 10.16
C ALA A 51 -4.46 -10.93 8.85
N LEU A 52 -5.46 -10.14 8.45
CA LEU A 52 -6.14 -10.28 7.17
C LEU A 52 -5.18 -10.15 5.99
N VAL A 53 -4.41 -9.06 5.95
CA VAL A 53 -3.47 -8.79 4.87
C VAL A 53 -2.42 -9.91 4.79
N ARG A 54 -1.99 -10.46 5.93
CA ARG A 54 -1.08 -11.63 5.97
C ARG A 54 -1.74 -12.90 5.41
N ALA A 55 -3.00 -13.16 5.73
CA ALA A 55 -3.74 -14.29 5.14
C ALA A 55 -3.89 -14.13 3.62
N PHE A 56 -4.20 -12.92 3.16
CA PHE A 56 -4.26 -12.60 1.74
C PHE A 56 -2.89 -12.74 1.06
N ALA A 57 -1.81 -12.30 1.73
CA ALA A 57 -0.44 -12.47 1.24
C ALA A 57 -0.03 -13.95 1.14
N ALA A 58 -0.44 -14.80 2.09
CA ALA A 58 -0.24 -16.25 1.99
C ALA A 58 -0.94 -16.83 0.75
N LEU A 59 -2.18 -16.40 0.48
CA LEU A 59 -2.91 -16.81 -0.72
C LEU A 59 -2.19 -16.38 -2.00
N CYS A 60 -1.76 -15.12 -2.08
CA CYS A 60 -1.04 -14.59 -3.24
C CYS A 60 0.33 -15.24 -3.46
N ARG A 61 1.01 -15.69 -2.39
CA ARG A 61 2.28 -16.43 -2.50
C ARG A 61 2.09 -17.82 -3.09
N ARG A 62 1.01 -18.51 -2.72
CA ARG A 62 0.67 -19.85 -3.20
C ARG A 62 -0.13 -19.87 -4.51
N ALA A 63 -0.55 -18.70 -5.01
CA ALA A 63 -1.39 -18.61 -6.20
C ALA A 63 -0.65 -19.08 -7.46
N ASN A 64 -1.24 -20.02 -8.18
CA ASN A 64 -0.81 -20.38 -9.53
C ASN A 64 -1.10 -19.22 -10.52
N ALA A 65 -0.70 -19.38 -11.79
CA ALA A 65 -0.86 -18.33 -12.80
C ALA A 65 -2.33 -17.93 -13.03
N GLU A 66 -3.25 -18.91 -13.01
CA GLU A 66 -4.68 -18.67 -13.20
C GLU A 66 -5.28 -17.88 -12.03
N LEU A 67 -5.03 -18.31 -10.80
CA LEU A 67 -5.48 -17.61 -9.60
C LEU A 67 -4.86 -16.21 -9.53
N SER A 68 -3.57 -16.08 -9.82
CA SER A 68 -2.89 -14.77 -9.86
C SER A 68 -3.55 -13.81 -10.86
N LYS A 69 -3.91 -14.31 -12.05
CA LYS A 69 -4.64 -13.52 -13.05
C LYS A 69 -6.04 -13.14 -12.56
N LYS A 70 -6.77 -14.07 -11.95
CA LYS A 70 -8.10 -13.81 -11.37
C LYS A 70 -8.04 -12.75 -10.27
N LEU A 71 -7.12 -12.88 -9.33
CA LEU A 71 -6.94 -11.93 -8.23
C LEU A 71 -6.69 -10.49 -8.73
N ARG A 72 -5.92 -10.34 -9.82
CA ARG A 72 -5.70 -9.05 -10.47
C ARG A 72 -6.94 -8.53 -11.20
N ALA A 73 -7.58 -9.39 -12.00
CA ALA A 73 -8.79 -9.01 -12.74
C ALA A 73 -9.95 -8.58 -11.84
N SER A 74 -9.98 -9.09 -10.60
CA SER A 74 -10.97 -8.72 -9.58
C SER A 74 -10.59 -7.47 -8.77
N HIS A 75 -9.49 -6.77 -9.09
CA HIS A 75 -9.04 -5.55 -8.42
C HIS A 75 -8.92 -5.64 -6.89
N TYR A 76 -8.66 -6.84 -6.34
CA TYR A 76 -8.70 -7.05 -4.88
C TYR A 76 -7.65 -6.22 -4.13
N TYR A 77 -6.49 -5.92 -4.72
CA TYR A 77 -5.49 -5.03 -4.11
C TYR A 77 -6.05 -3.62 -3.90
N ILE A 78 -6.78 -3.08 -4.88
CA ILE A 78 -7.41 -1.76 -4.80
C ILE A 78 -8.58 -1.79 -3.81
N HIS A 79 -9.41 -2.84 -3.85
CA HIS A 79 -10.51 -2.98 -2.89
C HIS A 79 -10.00 -3.06 -1.44
N LEU A 80 -8.93 -3.81 -1.20
CA LEU A 80 -8.28 -3.88 0.11
C LEU A 80 -7.75 -2.51 0.54
N ALA A 81 -7.05 -1.80 -0.36
CA ALA A 81 -6.58 -0.44 -0.12
C ALA A 81 -7.72 0.51 0.31
N ASN A 82 -8.86 0.44 -0.39
CA ASN A 82 -10.04 1.24 -0.05
C ASN A 82 -10.63 0.88 1.32
N GLN A 83 -10.61 -0.39 1.72
CA GLN A 83 -11.13 -0.78 3.04
C GLN A 83 -10.21 -0.33 4.18
N ILE A 84 -8.88 -0.51 4.03
CA ILE A 84 -7.93 -0.24 5.13
C ILE A 84 -7.63 1.24 5.31
N SER A 85 -7.74 2.05 4.24
CA SER A 85 -7.50 3.51 4.28
C SER A 85 -8.54 4.31 5.06
N LEU A 86 -9.65 3.68 5.45
CA LEU A 86 -10.68 4.29 6.30
C LEU A 86 -10.22 4.49 7.75
N TYR A 87 -9.07 3.93 8.13
CA TYR A 87 -8.55 3.95 9.49
C TYR A 87 -7.10 4.45 9.52
N PRO A 88 -6.60 4.91 10.68
CA PRO A 88 -5.19 5.24 10.84
C PRO A 88 -4.27 4.08 10.46
N GLY A 89 -3.10 4.43 9.94
CA GLY A 89 -1.99 3.52 9.72
C GLY A 89 -1.49 2.91 11.03
N SER A 90 -0.79 1.78 10.92
CA SER A 90 -0.12 1.14 12.05
C SER A 90 1.06 0.33 11.54
N TRP A 91 2.05 0.10 12.39
CA TRP A 91 3.25 -0.66 12.08
C TRP A 91 2.94 -2.09 11.63
N GLU A 92 2.03 -2.78 12.31
CA GLU A 92 1.69 -4.16 11.98
C GLU A 92 0.98 -4.27 10.63
N LEU A 93 0.13 -3.30 10.31
CA LEU A 93 -0.58 -3.24 9.03
C LEU A 93 0.38 -2.88 7.89
N ALA A 94 1.24 -1.88 8.09
CA ALA A 94 2.25 -1.50 7.11
C ALA A 94 3.22 -2.66 6.82
N THR A 95 3.67 -3.36 7.86
CA THR A 95 4.50 -4.57 7.73
C THR A 95 3.79 -5.64 6.90
N ALA A 96 2.50 -5.89 7.19
CA ALA A 96 1.72 -6.87 6.43
C ALA A 96 1.53 -6.45 4.95
N CYS A 97 1.29 -5.18 4.68
CA CYS A 97 1.16 -4.65 3.32
C CYS A 97 2.48 -4.69 2.55
N ALA A 98 3.61 -4.39 3.21
CA ALA A 98 4.94 -4.56 2.63
C ALA A 98 5.22 -6.03 2.31
N ALA A 99 4.91 -6.95 3.22
CA ALA A 99 5.03 -8.39 2.98
C ALA A 99 4.12 -8.90 1.84
N LEU A 100 2.94 -8.30 1.63
CA LEU A 100 2.09 -8.60 0.48
C LEU A 100 2.75 -8.18 -0.85
N LEU A 101 3.42 -7.03 -0.85
CA LEU A 101 4.13 -6.49 -2.01
C LEU A 101 5.37 -7.32 -2.33
N THR A 102 6.27 -7.45 -1.36
CA THR A 102 7.61 -8.06 -1.49
C THR A 102 7.58 -9.59 -1.45
N LYS A 103 6.50 -10.18 -0.92
CA LYS A 103 6.39 -11.60 -0.57
C LYS A 103 7.35 -12.06 0.53
N CYS A 104 8.03 -11.13 1.22
CA CYS A 104 8.91 -11.38 2.36
C CYS A 104 8.21 -10.94 3.65
N ASP A 105 8.01 -11.86 4.60
CA ASP A 105 7.36 -11.54 5.88
C ASP A 105 8.40 -11.21 6.95
N VAL A 106 8.98 -10.01 6.85
CA VAL A 106 9.98 -9.44 7.75
C VAL A 106 9.48 -8.10 8.33
N PRO A 107 10.02 -7.62 9.46
CA PRO A 107 9.75 -6.28 10.01
C PRO A 107 9.80 -5.17 8.94
N LEU A 108 9.02 -4.09 9.14
CA LEU A 108 8.89 -3.02 8.14
C LEU A 108 10.23 -2.39 7.75
N GLU A 109 11.10 -2.16 8.72
CA GLU A 109 12.46 -1.63 8.51
C GLU A 109 13.32 -2.55 7.62
N ASP A 110 13.24 -3.86 7.84
CA ASP A 110 13.97 -4.86 7.07
C ASP A 110 13.43 -5.00 5.63
N GLN A 111 12.23 -4.49 5.33
CA GLN A 111 11.67 -4.52 3.97
C GLN A 111 12.48 -3.66 2.99
N LEU A 112 13.37 -2.80 3.46
CA LEU A 112 14.19 -1.90 2.64
C LEU A 112 15.48 -2.55 2.11
N ASP A 113 15.82 -3.75 2.57
CA ASP A 113 17.00 -4.50 2.16
C ASP A 113 17.05 -4.69 0.64
N ASP A 114 18.19 -4.38 0.03
CA ASP A 114 18.36 -4.44 -1.44
C ASP A 114 18.07 -5.85 -2.00
N ASP A 115 18.37 -6.90 -1.24
CA ASP A 115 18.12 -8.29 -1.61
C ASP A 115 16.62 -8.58 -1.83
N ILE A 116 15.74 -7.90 -1.08
CA ILE A 116 14.28 -8.05 -1.23
C ILE A 116 13.81 -7.43 -2.55
N TRP A 117 14.46 -6.36 -3.00
CA TRP A 117 14.08 -5.59 -4.19
C TRP A 117 14.83 -6.00 -5.47
N LEU A 118 15.87 -6.81 -5.35
CA LEU A 118 16.73 -7.22 -6.47
C LEU A 118 15.90 -7.79 -7.63
N ASP A 119 15.07 -8.79 -7.34
CA ASP A 119 14.27 -9.55 -8.32
C ASP A 119 12.81 -9.09 -8.42
N MET A 120 12.45 -7.94 -7.84
CA MET A 120 11.10 -7.42 -7.96
C MET A 120 10.78 -6.99 -9.38
N THR A 121 9.80 -7.66 -9.98
CA THR A 121 9.30 -7.31 -11.30
C THR A 121 8.35 -6.12 -11.25
N GLU A 122 8.22 -5.45 -12.38
CA GLU A 122 7.23 -4.38 -12.55
C GLU A 122 5.79 -4.87 -12.25
N GLU A 123 5.44 -6.10 -12.63
CA GLU A 123 4.14 -6.69 -12.32
C GLU A 123 3.91 -6.85 -10.80
N ALA A 124 4.97 -7.05 -10.02
CA ALA A 124 4.85 -7.12 -8.56
C ALA A 124 4.37 -5.80 -7.95
N MET A 125 4.66 -4.66 -8.60
CA MET A 125 4.23 -3.34 -8.15
C MET A 125 2.71 -3.18 -8.15
N LEU A 126 1.97 -3.97 -8.94
CA LEU A 126 0.50 -3.99 -8.92
C LEU A 126 -0.08 -4.45 -7.57
N ARG A 127 0.74 -5.04 -6.68
CA ARG A 127 0.36 -5.40 -5.31
C ARG A 127 0.54 -4.26 -4.31
N SER A 128 1.13 -3.15 -4.71
CA SER A 128 1.43 -2.00 -3.84
C SER A 128 0.22 -1.20 -3.32
N PRO A 129 -0.99 -1.19 -3.94
CA PRO A 129 -2.08 -0.32 -3.49
C PRO A 129 -2.39 -0.36 -1.99
N PRO A 130 -2.41 -1.53 -1.30
CA PRO A 130 -2.60 -1.57 0.14
C PRO A 130 -1.52 -0.83 0.93
N LEU A 131 -0.24 -0.94 0.55
CA LEU A 131 0.85 -0.23 1.23
C LEU A 131 0.74 1.29 0.98
N LEU A 132 0.51 1.68 -0.28
CA LEU A 132 0.37 3.08 -0.69
C LEU A 132 -0.77 3.77 0.07
N ALA A 133 -1.90 3.10 0.21
CA ALA A 133 -3.09 3.65 0.85
C ALA A 133 -2.92 3.95 2.35
N LEU A 134 -1.89 3.41 3.00
CA LEU A 134 -1.58 3.72 4.40
C LEU A 134 -0.86 5.06 4.56
N LEU A 135 -0.14 5.54 3.55
CA LEU A 135 0.73 6.72 3.68
C LEU A 135 -0.04 7.96 4.18
N PRO A 136 -1.19 8.37 3.59
CA PRO A 136 -1.91 9.54 4.07
C PRO A 136 -2.45 9.38 5.49
N GLY A 137 -2.82 8.17 5.90
CA GLY A 137 -3.32 7.86 7.24
C GLY A 137 -2.21 7.64 8.28
N SER A 138 -0.95 7.69 7.88
CA SER A 138 0.21 7.45 8.75
C SER A 138 0.98 8.73 9.08
N VAL A 139 0.65 9.87 8.48
CA VAL A 139 1.40 11.14 8.64
C VAL A 139 1.49 11.67 10.09
N HIS A 140 0.65 11.17 11.00
CA HIS A 140 0.70 11.49 12.42
C HIS A 140 1.71 10.64 13.22
N ASP A 141 2.23 9.56 12.64
CA ASP A 141 3.32 8.75 13.15
C ASP A 141 4.51 8.92 12.20
N VAL A 142 5.38 9.88 12.52
CA VAL A 142 6.48 10.31 11.64
C VAL A 142 7.41 9.14 11.27
N PRO A 143 7.90 8.32 12.22
CA PRO A 143 8.72 7.16 11.89
C PRO A 143 8.01 6.16 10.96
N LEU A 144 6.71 5.89 11.17
CA LEU A 144 5.95 4.99 10.31
C LEU A 144 5.81 5.57 8.89
N ALA A 145 5.39 6.83 8.78
CA ALA A 145 5.23 7.49 7.50
C ALA A 145 6.55 7.54 6.71
N HIS A 146 7.66 7.84 7.38
CA HIS A 146 9.00 7.81 6.80
C HIS A 146 9.37 6.42 6.25
N ASN A 147 9.12 5.34 7.00
CA ASN A 147 9.39 3.99 6.48
C ASN A 147 8.52 3.66 5.27
N ILE A 148 7.26 4.09 5.26
CA ILE A 148 6.38 3.92 4.10
C ILE A 148 6.89 4.74 2.91
N THR A 149 7.31 6.01 3.08
CA THR A 149 7.84 6.82 1.98
C THR A 149 9.10 6.22 1.36
N LEU A 150 10.01 5.64 2.17
CA LEU A 150 11.17 4.90 1.65
C LEU A 150 10.77 3.69 0.79
N LEU A 151 9.75 2.93 1.19
CA LEU A 151 9.22 1.85 0.35
C LEU A 151 8.54 2.38 -0.92
N VAL A 152 7.85 3.53 -0.86
CA VAL A 152 7.31 4.21 -2.05
C VAL A 152 8.43 4.65 -2.99
N CYS A 153 9.56 5.15 -2.49
CA CYS A 153 10.75 5.43 -3.30
C CYS A 153 11.18 4.18 -4.10
N ARG A 154 11.28 3.01 -3.44
CA ARG A 154 11.64 1.75 -4.12
C ARG A 154 10.62 1.36 -5.21
N ILE A 155 9.32 1.57 -4.94
CA ILE A 155 8.26 1.35 -5.94
C ILE A 155 8.45 2.29 -7.14
N ILE A 156 8.68 3.59 -6.90
CA ILE A 156 8.90 4.57 -7.95
C ILE A 156 10.12 4.21 -8.77
N ASP A 157 11.22 3.79 -8.14
CA ASP A 157 12.45 3.46 -8.84
C ASP A 157 12.26 2.26 -9.79
N LYS A 158 11.55 1.21 -9.33
CA LYS A 158 11.35 -0.06 -10.06
C LYS A 158 10.19 -0.05 -11.07
N ALA A 159 9.13 0.73 -10.86
CA ALA A 159 7.96 0.74 -11.74
C ALA A 159 8.12 1.65 -12.96
N SER A 160 7.47 1.35 -14.09
CA SER A 160 7.27 2.36 -15.14
C SER A 160 6.22 3.39 -14.72
N LEU A 161 6.20 4.52 -15.41
CA LEU A 161 5.18 5.54 -15.22
C LEU A 161 3.75 5.01 -15.41
N LYS A 162 3.55 4.07 -16.34
CA LYS A 162 2.24 3.45 -16.58
C LYS A 162 1.73 2.76 -15.32
N ILE A 163 2.59 1.97 -14.67
CA ILE A 163 2.22 1.26 -13.44
C ILE A 163 2.03 2.23 -12.28
N LEU A 164 2.88 3.25 -12.16
CA LEU A 164 2.72 4.28 -11.14
C LEU A 164 1.37 5.00 -11.25
N ASN A 165 0.91 5.27 -12.47
CA ASN A 165 -0.41 5.83 -12.72
C ASN A 165 -1.54 4.82 -12.41
N GLU A 166 -1.36 3.54 -12.76
CA GLU A 166 -2.33 2.47 -12.47
C GLU A 166 -2.55 2.25 -10.96
N VAL A 167 -1.50 2.40 -10.14
CA VAL A 167 -1.60 2.29 -8.67
C VAL A 167 -1.77 3.66 -7.97
N SER A 168 -1.98 4.73 -8.73
CA SER A 168 -2.27 6.08 -8.25
C SER A 168 -1.25 6.66 -7.26
N VAL A 169 0.06 6.40 -7.45
CA VAL A 169 1.11 6.88 -6.52
C VAL A 169 1.07 8.40 -6.36
N ALA A 170 0.87 9.14 -7.45
CA ALA A 170 0.79 10.59 -7.44
C ALA A 170 -0.35 11.11 -6.53
N GLU A 171 -1.54 10.53 -6.63
CA GLU A 171 -2.68 10.91 -5.78
C GLU A 171 -2.38 10.63 -4.31
N VAL A 172 -1.80 9.46 -4.01
CA VAL A 172 -1.43 9.04 -2.65
C VAL A 172 -0.47 10.06 -2.02
N VAL A 173 0.58 10.46 -2.75
CA VAL A 173 1.56 11.44 -2.26
C VAL A 173 0.90 12.81 -2.03
N VAL A 174 0.07 13.29 -2.96
CA VAL A 174 -0.65 14.56 -2.78
C VAL A 174 -1.61 14.53 -1.59
N ARG A 175 -2.31 13.41 -1.36
CA ARG A 175 -3.17 13.24 -0.19
C ARG A 175 -2.39 13.24 1.11
N ALA A 176 -1.19 12.66 1.13
CA ALA A 176 -0.30 12.71 2.28
C ALA A 176 0.20 14.13 2.55
N ILE A 177 0.59 14.89 1.50
CA ILE A 177 0.96 16.31 1.63
C ILE A 177 -0.18 17.12 2.24
N ARG A 178 -1.41 16.91 1.74
CA ARG A 178 -2.60 17.54 2.34
C ARG A 178 -2.77 17.16 3.81
N GLY A 179 -2.58 15.89 4.16
CA GLY A 179 -2.64 15.41 5.54
C GLY A 179 -1.64 16.11 6.46
N VAL A 180 -0.39 16.25 6.01
CA VAL A 180 0.65 16.99 6.73
C VAL A 180 0.30 18.49 6.86
N GLY A 181 -0.25 19.09 5.81
CA GLY A 181 -0.73 20.48 5.83
C GLY A 181 -1.90 20.74 6.79
N GLN A 182 -2.67 19.70 7.14
CA GLN A 182 -3.79 19.76 8.09
C GLN A 182 -3.38 19.49 9.54
N MET A 183 -2.09 19.21 9.81
CA MET A 183 -1.58 19.04 11.17
C MET A 183 -1.66 20.38 11.91
N GLY A 184 -2.20 20.36 13.13
CA GLY A 184 -2.41 21.58 13.93
C GLY A 184 -1.12 22.20 14.49
N ASP A 185 -0.04 21.43 14.56
CA ASP A 185 1.28 21.89 15.03
C ASP A 185 2.19 22.17 13.82
N VAL A 186 2.40 23.45 13.52
CA VAL A 186 3.13 23.90 12.33
C VAL A 186 4.64 23.88 12.55
N ASP A 187 5.09 24.02 13.80
CA ASP A 187 6.51 24.11 14.19
C ASP A 187 7.12 22.75 14.57
N PHE A 188 6.33 21.68 14.49
CA PHE A 188 6.79 20.33 14.76
C PHE A 188 7.86 19.89 13.74
N GLU A 189 9.08 19.62 14.20
CA GLU A 189 10.21 19.22 13.32
C GLU A 189 9.88 18.02 12.42
N GLY A 190 9.07 17.07 12.91
CA GLY A 190 8.63 15.92 12.11
C GLY A 190 7.75 16.29 10.92
N ARG A 191 7.08 17.44 10.94
CA ARG A 191 6.28 17.95 9.82
C ARG A 191 7.16 18.28 8.62
N GLU A 192 8.25 19.01 8.85
CA GLU A 192 9.18 19.41 7.78
C GLU A 192 9.92 18.20 7.19
N LEU A 193 10.31 17.23 8.03
CA LEU A 193 10.90 15.97 7.56
C LEU A 193 9.94 15.21 6.64
N LEU A 194 8.66 15.09 7.02
CA LEU A 194 7.67 14.43 6.16
C LEU A 194 7.40 15.19 4.86
N LEU A 195 7.34 16.53 4.89
CA LEU A 195 7.19 17.32 3.67
C LEU A 195 8.38 17.11 2.73
N GLN A 196 9.61 17.07 3.27
CA GLN A 196 10.80 16.78 2.50
C GLN A 196 10.73 15.41 1.81
N ASP A 197 10.36 14.35 2.55
CA ASP A 197 10.18 13.01 1.99
C ASP A 197 9.12 13.00 0.87
N LEU A 198 7.97 13.64 1.10
CA LEU A 198 6.86 13.65 0.15
C LEU A 198 7.18 14.46 -1.11
N PHE A 199 7.91 15.58 -0.97
CA PHE A 199 8.36 16.36 -2.12
C PHE A 199 9.43 15.63 -2.93
N GLU A 200 10.30 14.85 -2.29
CA GLU A 200 11.23 13.97 -2.98
C GLU A 200 10.49 12.91 -3.82
N LEU A 201 9.42 12.31 -3.28
CA LEU A 201 8.57 11.40 -4.06
C LEU A 201 7.96 12.08 -5.29
N LEU A 202 7.42 13.30 -5.14
CA LEU A 202 6.88 14.07 -6.26
C LEU A 202 7.95 14.39 -7.31
N ALA A 203 9.14 14.81 -6.87
CA ALA A 203 10.25 15.11 -7.76
C ALA A 203 10.65 13.87 -8.59
N ARG A 204 10.74 12.69 -7.96
CA ARG A 204 11.03 11.43 -8.67
C ARG A 204 9.95 11.06 -9.69
N ILE A 205 8.67 11.22 -9.34
CA ILE A 205 7.56 10.98 -10.28
C ILE A 205 7.66 11.95 -11.47
N ALA A 206 7.91 13.24 -11.21
CA ALA A 206 8.02 14.26 -12.26
C ALA A 206 9.22 14.01 -13.20
N VAL A 207 10.39 13.64 -12.65
CA VAL A 207 11.56 13.24 -13.43
C VAL A 207 11.24 12.04 -14.32
N LYS A 208 10.60 11.01 -13.75
CA LYS A 208 10.18 9.82 -14.52
C LYS A 208 9.16 10.17 -15.61
N ALA A 209 8.21 11.05 -15.32
CA ALA A 209 7.24 11.54 -16.30
C ALA A 209 7.91 12.29 -17.46
N ASN A 210 8.84 13.20 -17.18
CA ASN A 210 9.57 13.95 -18.19
C ASN A 210 10.49 13.08 -19.05
N SER A 211 11.03 11.99 -18.49
CA SER A 211 11.86 11.03 -19.24
C SER A 211 11.06 10.17 -20.22
N SER A 212 9.75 10.02 -19.98
CA SER A 212 8.86 9.26 -20.86
C SER A 212 8.34 10.14 -22.00
N GLN A 213 8.60 9.73 -23.25
CA GLN A 213 8.10 10.45 -24.42
C GLN A 213 6.56 10.55 -24.36
N HIS A 214 6.03 11.77 -24.46
CA HIS A 214 4.60 12.12 -24.51
C HIS A 214 3.77 12.07 -23.20
N SER A 215 4.38 12.06 -22.00
CA SER A 215 3.61 12.03 -20.74
C SER A 215 3.53 13.37 -19.97
N MET A 216 3.33 14.49 -20.69
CA MET A 216 3.01 15.77 -20.04
C MET A 216 1.72 15.68 -19.20
N GLN A 217 0.84 14.73 -19.50
CA GLN A 217 -0.42 14.50 -18.80
C GLN A 217 -0.21 14.28 -17.29
N THR A 218 0.76 13.45 -16.89
CA THR A 218 1.03 13.18 -15.47
C THR A 218 1.49 14.44 -14.74
N VAL A 219 2.30 15.28 -15.40
CA VAL A 219 2.77 16.56 -14.85
C VAL A 219 1.60 17.54 -14.69
N TYR A 220 0.69 17.62 -15.68
CA TYR A 220 -0.52 18.44 -15.57
C TYR A 220 -1.45 17.97 -14.46
N GLU A 221 -1.64 16.66 -14.32
CA GLU A 221 -2.46 16.08 -13.23
C GLU A 221 -1.87 16.39 -11.86
N LEU A 222 -0.55 16.24 -11.68
CA LEU A 222 0.15 16.64 -10.47
C LEU A 222 -0.08 18.12 -10.14
N HIS A 223 0.12 19.00 -11.13
CA HIS A 223 -0.10 20.43 -10.96
C HIS A 223 -1.56 20.73 -10.54
N HIS A 224 -2.54 20.11 -11.20
CA HIS A 224 -3.95 20.31 -10.89
C HIS A 224 -4.31 19.81 -9.48
N MET A 225 -3.80 18.64 -9.08
CA MET A 225 -4.06 18.08 -7.74
C MET A 225 -3.46 18.96 -6.64
N LEU A 226 -2.23 19.45 -6.82
CA LEU A 226 -1.59 20.36 -5.86
C LEU A 226 -2.33 21.70 -5.77
N THR A 227 -2.69 22.27 -6.92
CA THR A 227 -3.48 23.51 -7.00
C THR A 227 -4.81 23.36 -6.25
N TYR A 228 -5.49 22.22 -6.41
CA TYR A 228 -6.72 21.93 -5.67
C TYR A 228 -6.49 21.87 -4.15
N VAL A 229 -5.37 21.27 -3.69
CA VAL A 229 -5.01 21.22 -2.26
C VAL A 229 -4.77 22.62 -1.70
N GLU A 230 -4.07 23.48 -2.43
CA GLU A 230 -3.83 24.89 -2.04
C GLU A 230 -5.15 25.66 -1.88
N TYR A 231 -6.05 25.59 -2.87
CA TYR A 231 -7.34 26.28 -2.80
C TYR A 231 -8.27 25.74 -1.71
N SER A 232 -8.28 24.43 -1.52
CA SER A 232 -9.12 23.79 -0.47
C SER A 232 -8.66 24.18 0.93
N SER A 233 -7.36 24.44 1.11
CA SER A 233 -6.79 24.90 2.38
C SER A 233 -7.11 26.37 2.63
N ALA A 234 -7.10 27.21 1.59
CA ALA A 234 -7.44 28.63 1.68
C ALA A 234 -8.93 28.91 1.98
N ALA A 235 -9.84 27.99 1.59
CA ALA A 235 -11.28 28.12 1.85
C ALA A 235 -11.70 27.66 3.27
N ALA A 236 -10.80 27.02 4.03
CA ALA A 236 -11.07 26.46 5.36
C ALA A 236 -10.50 27.29 6.52
N GLY A 237 -9.78 28.38 6.22
CA GLY A 237 -9.30 29.38 7.19
C GLY A 237 -10.18 30.62 7.20
#